data_AF-A0A6L4Y8V2-F1
#
_entry.id   AF-A0A6L4Y8V2-F1
#
_cell.length_a   1.000
_cell.length_b   1.000
_cell.length_c   1.000
_cell.angle_alpha   90.00
_cell.angle_beta   90.00
_cell.angle_gamma   90.00
#
_symmetry.space_group_name_H-M   'P 1'
#
loop_
_entity.id
_entity.type
_entity.pdbx_description
1 polymer ?
#
loop_
_entity_poly.entity_id
_entity_poly.type
_entity_poly.pdbx_seq_one_letter_code
_entity_poly.pdbx_strand_id
1 'polypeptide(L)' 'LENIFDPTGAGDSFAGGFIGYLANTRNLEDGNIRQAVVFGSVMASFNVEDFSLNRLKDLTYPDMEYRYREFKKFTHFEDI' A
#
# COMPACT_ATOMS: atom_id res chain seq x y z
N LEU A 1 5.92 -10.89 -8.67
CA LEU A 1 4.46 -11.12 -8.62
C LEU A 1 4.26 -12.63 -8.71
N GLU A 2 4.37 -13.36 -7.60
CA GLU A 2 4.29 -14.84 -7.69
C GLU A 2 3.43 -15.53 -6.63
N ASN A 3 2.69 -14.82 -5.77
CA ASN A 3 1.71 -15.44 -4.87
C ASN A 3 0.51 -14.51 -4.67
N ILE A 4 -0.42 -14.49 -5.63
CA ILE A 4 -1.74 -13.87 -5.47
C ILE A 4 -2.69 -15.00 -5.06
N PHE A 5 -3.16 -14.98 -3.81
CA PHE A 5 -4.02 -16.02 -3.24
C PHE A 5 -5.50 -15.65 -3.31
N ASP A 6 -5.86 -14.45 -2.86
CA ASP A 6 -7.25 -13.97 -2.83
C ASP A 6 -7.30 -12.46 -3.14
N PRO A 7 -7.90 -12.02 -4.26
CA PRO A 7 -8.00 -10.60 -4.59
C PRO A 7 -9.08 -9.86 -3.78
N THR A 8 -9.88 -10.55 -2.98
CA THR A 8 -11.02 -9.95 -2.27
C THR A 8 -10.55 -8.99 -1.19
N GLY A 9 -11.02 -7.74 -1.25
CA GLY A 9 -10.69 -6.69 -0.27
C GLY A 9 -9.45 -5.85 -0.62
N ALA A 10 -8.83 -6.08 -1.78
CA ALA A 10 -7.63 -5.34 -2.18
C ALA A 10 -7.94 -3.84 -2.38
N GLY A 11 -9.11 -3.53 -2.97
CA GLY A 11 -9.58 -2.17 -3.16
C GLY A 11 -9.89 -1.45 -1.84
N ASP A 12 -10.54 -2.13 -0.89
CA ASP A 12 -10.83 -1.56 0.43
C ASP A 12 -9.55 -1.36 1.26
N SER A 13 -8.60 -2.30 1.14
CA SER A 13 -7.27 -2.19 1.75
C SER A 13 -6.48 -1.02 1.17
N PHE A 14 -6.57 -0.80 -0.15
CA PHE A 14 -6.01 0.38 -0.80
C PHE A 14 -6.64 1.66 -0.26
N ALA A 15 -7.97 1.74 -0.26
CA ALA A 15 -8.69 2.93 0.20
C ALA A 15 -8.38 3.23 1.68
N GLY A 16 -8.33 2.21 2.52
CA GLY A 16 -7.97 2.33 3.94
C GLY A 16 -6.53 2.82 4.13
N GLY A 17 -5.57 2.27 3.40
CA GLY A 17 -4.17 2.72 3.44
C GLY A 17 -3.99 4.16 2.95
N PHE A 18 -4.67 4.50 1.85
CA PHE A 18 -4.66 5.84 1.26
C PHE A 18 -5.24 6.90 2.21
N ILE A 19 -6.47 6.69 2.67
CA ILE A 19 -7.17 7.63 3.56
C ILE A 19 -6.46 7.70 4.92
N GLY A 20 -6.02 6.56 5.46
CA GLY A 20 -5.29 6.50 6.73
C GLY A 20 -4.00 7.32 6.70
N TYR A 21 -3.24 7.23 5.60
CA TYR A 21 -2.03 8.02 5.43
C TYR A 21 -2.32 9.53 5.35
N LEU A 22 -3.33 9.93 4.57
CA LEU A 22 -3.73 11.34 4.46
C LEU A 22 -4.26 11.88 5.81
N ALA A 23 -5.04 11.10 6.54
CA ALA A 23 -5.56 11.49 7.85
C ALA A 23 -4.44 11.68 8.89
N ASN A 24 -3.40 10.82 8.84
CA ASN A 24 -2.24 10.92 9.72
C ASN A 24 -1.35 12.14 9.42
N THR A 25 -1.13 12.43 8.14
CA THR A 25 -0.28 13.54 7.70
C THR A 25 -1.00 14.89 7.68
N ARG A 26 -2.34 14.90 7.54
CA ARG A 26 -3.18 16.09 7.37
C ARG A 26 -2.72 17.01 6.24
N ASN A 27 -2.02 16.45 5.26
CA ASN A 27 -1.48 17.18 4.11
C ASN A 27 -2.12 16.64 2.82
N LEU A 28 -2.70 17.52 2.00
CA LEU A 28 -3.33 17.18 0.72
C LEU A 28 -2.55 17.74 -0.47
N GLU A 29 -1.32 18.19 -0.27
CA GLU A 29 -0.42 18.56 -1.36
C GLU A 29 -0.14 17.36 -2.26
N ASP A 30 0.01 17.62 -3.57
CA ASP A 30 0.29 16.63 -4.61
C ASP A 30 1.36 15.60 -4.24
N GLY A 31 2.46 16.05 -3.63
CA GLY A 31 3.55 15.17 -3.20
C GLY A 31 3.10 14.17 -2.13
N ASN A 32 2.24 14.60 -1.21
CA ASN A 32 1.71 13.77 -0.15
C ASN A 32 0.61 12.83 -0.66
N ILE A 33 -0.22 13.28 -1.61
CA ILE A 33 -1.21 12.42 -2.29
C ILE A 33 -0.50 11.27 -3.03
N ARG A 34 0.61 11.55 -3.73
CA ARG A 34 1.42 10.50 -4.38
C ARG A 34 1.95 9.49 -3.36
N GLN A 35 2.44 9.93 -2.21
CA GLN A 35 2.87 9.02 -1.13
C GLN A 35 1.71 8.20 -0.57
N ALA A 36 0.52 8.78 -0.45
CA ALA A 36 -0.69 8.07 -0.04
C ALA A 36 -1.07 6.95 -1.03
N VAL A 37 -0.94 7.18 -2.34
CA VAL A 37 -1.16 6.14 -3.37
C VAL A 37 -0.20 4.97 -3.19
N VAL A 38 1.07 5.26 -2.89
CA VAL A 38 2.07 4.21 -2.58
C VAL A 38 1.66 3.43 -1.34
N PHE A 39 1.25 4.11 -0.27
CA PHE A 39 0.79 3.45 0.96
C PHE A 39 -0.44 2.58 0.73
N GLY A 40 -1.44 3.06 -0.01
CA GLY A 40 -2.59 2.25 -0.40
C GLY A 40 -2.18 1.00 -1.18
N SER A 41 -1.24 1.14 -2.13
CA SER A 41 -0.74 0.04 -2.95
C SER A 41 -0.01 -1.02 -2.12
N VAL A 42 0.77 -0.58 -1.11
CA VAL A 42 1.43 -1.48 -0.15
C VAL A 42 0.38 -2.29 0.63
N MET A 43 -0.66 -1.64 1.16
CA MET A 43 -1.71 -2.32 1.93
C MET A 43 -2.47 -3.35 1.09
N ALA A 44 -2.84 -2.99 -0.14
CA ALA A 44 -3.46 -3.92 -1.09
C ALA A 44 -2.55 -5.11 -1.41
N SER A 45 -1.24 -4.87 -1.55
CA SER A 45 -0.28 -5.93 -1.85
C SER A 45 -0.18 -7.00 -0.76
N PHE A 46 -0.40 -6.65 0.51
CA PHE A 46 -0.43 -7.62 1.60
C PHE A 46 -1.78 -8.33 1.71
N ASN A 47 -2.89 -7.65 1.42
CA ASN A 47 -4.20 -8.28 1.47
C ASN A 47 -4.32 -9.46 0.48
N VAL A 48 -3.67 -9.38 -0.68
CA VAL A 48 -3.76 -10.44 -1.69
C VAL A 48 -2.85 -11.65 -1.44
N GLU A 49 -1.98 -11.60 -0.43
CA GLU A 49 -0.99 -12.66 -0.13
C GLU A 49 -1.57 -13.83 0.69
N ASP A 50 -2.71 -13.66 1.35
CA ASP A 50 -3.36 -14.68 2.16
C ASP A 50 -4.88 -14.52 2.14
N PHE A 51 -5.61 -15.53 2.56
CA PHE A 51 -7.07 -15.52 2.57
C PHE A 51 -7.61 -14.39 3.47
N SER A 52 -8.47 -13.54 2.90
CA SER A 52 -9.12 -12.44 3.60
C SER A 52 -8.12 -11.50 4.31
N LEU A 53 -8.32 -11.21 5.60
CA LEU A 53 -7.52 -10.25 6.37
C LEU A 53 -6.37 -10.91 7.13
N ASN A 54 -6.07 -12.20 6.91
CA ASN A 54 -5.12 -12.93 7.74
C ASN A 54 -3.71 -12.35 7.64
N ARG A 55 -3.23 -12.03 6.43
CA ARG A 55 -1.91 -11.40 6.25
C ARG A 55 -1.78 -10.06 6.97
N LEU A 56 -2.87 -9.30 7.06
CA LEU A 56 -2.90 -7.99 7.72
C LEU A 56 -2.81 -8.09 9.26
N LYS A 57 -3.24 -9.22 9.85
CA LYS A 57 -3.16 -9.44 11.31
C LYS A 57 -1.72 -9.58 11.80
N ASP A 58 -0.87 -10.19 10.97
CA ASP A 58 0.54 -10.45 11.28
C ASP A 58 1.47 -9.41 10.65
N LEU A 59 0.93 -8.30 10.14
CA LEU A 59 1.70 -7.26 9.46
C LEU A 59 2.46 -6.42 10.46
N THR A 60 3.79 -6.35 10.31
CA THR A 60 4.64 -5.52 11.15
C THR A 60 5.04 -4.21 10.47
N TYR A 61 5.45 -3.21 11.25
CA TYR A 61 5.96 -1.95 10.70
C TYR A 61 7.19 -2.14 9.79
N PRO A 62 8.18 -2.98 10.15
CA PRO A 62 9.28 -3.32 9.23
C PRO A 62 8.84 -3.91 7.89
N ASP A 63 7.81 -4.76 7.87
CA ASP A 63 7.27 -5.33 6.62
C ASP A 63 6.69 -4.24 5.72
N MET A 64 5.90 -3.33 6.32
CA MET A 64 5.35 -2.18 5.61
C MET A 64 6.44 -1.26 5.07
N GLU A 65 7.46 -0.96 5.87
CA GLU A 65 8.57 -0.10 5.44
C GLU A 65 9.35 -0.72 4.27
N TYR A 66 9.64 -2.02 4.37
CA TYR A 66 10.30 -2.77 3.30
C TYR A 66 9.49 -2.70 1.99
N ARG A 67 8.20 -3.03 2.06
CA ARG A 67 7.33 -3.02 0.87
C ARG A 67 7.14 -1.61 0.30
N TYR A 68 7.02 -0.60 1.16
CA TYR A 68 6.95 0.80 0.74
C TYR A 68 8.20 1.24 -0.03
N ARG A 69 9.39 0.84 0.44
CA ARG A 69 10.65 1.12 -0.28
C ARG A 69 10.69 0.44 -1.64
N GLU A 70 10.18 -0.78 -1.76
CA GLU A 70 10.07 -1.47 -3.05
C GLU A 70 9.12 -0.73 -4.00
N PHE A 71 7.91 -0.38 -3.54
CA PHE A 71 6.96 0.35 -4.38
C PHE A 71 7.47 1.72 -4.79
N LYS A 72 8.15 2.45 -3.89
CA LYS A 72 8.73 3.75 -4.21
C LYS A 72 9.71 3.67 -5.39
N LYS A 73 10.45 2.56 -5.54
CA LYS A 73 11.36 2.36 -6.69
C LYS A 73 10.61 2.31 -8.02
N PHE A 74 9.36 1.83 -8.03
CA PHE A 74 8.53 1.75 -9.24
C PHE A 74 7.79 3.04 -9.57
N THR A 75 7.74 4.01 -8.65
CA THR A 75 7.00 5.27 -8.86
C THR A 75 7.81 6.36 -9.53
N HIS A 76 9.10 6.13 -9.76
CA HIS A 76 9.93 7.04 -10.55
C HIS A 76 9.90 6.59 -12.01
N PHE A 77 9.22 7.37 -12.85
CA PHE A 77 9.20 7.19 -14.28
C PHE A 77 10.13 8.25 -14.89
N GLU A 78 11.01 7.86 -15.81
CA GLU A 78 11.72 8.81 -16.66
C GLU A 78 10.70 9.49 -17.59
N ASP A 79 10.95 10.76 -17.95
CA ASP A 79 10.12 11.48 -18.91
C ASP A 79 10.18 10.79 -20.29
N ILE A 80 9.06 10.83 -21.02
CA ILE A 80 8.90 10.17 -22.35
C ILE A 80 9.72 10.90 -23.42
#